data_AF-A0A963GPG5-F1
#
_entry.id   AF-A0A963GPG5-F1
#
_cell.length_a   1.000
_cell.length_b   1.000
_cell.length_c   1.000
_cell.angle_alpha   90.00
_cell.angle_beta   90.00
_cell.angle_gamma   90.00
#
_symmetry.space_group_name_H-M   'P 1'
#
loop_
_entity.id
_entity.type
_entity.pdbx_description
1 polymer ?
#
loop_
_entity_poly.entity_id
_entity_poly.type
_entity_poly.pdbx_seq_one_letter_code
_entity_poly.pdbx_strand_id
1 'polypeptide(L)'
;VGYVGKDVEQIIRDLVDAAVKMYREQAKARVRSQAEERAEERILDALLPRRKGHQFGFESGPEGELPDTETRNKLRRQLRAGELDQREIEVELHVQIGVDIMAPPGMEEMGQQLRQLFSQVSGQNSQKRTLKIAAARPQLIEEEAGRLLNEDEIRMQAVEACEQHGIVFI
;
A
#
# COMPACT_ATOMS: atom_id res chain seq x y z
N VAL A 1 -31.48 37.03 1.83
CA VAL A 1 -30.11 36.89 1.29
C VAL A 1 -29.38 35.93 2.20
N GLY A 2 -29.32 34.64 1.83
CA GLY A 2 -28.66 33.62 2.64
C GLY A 2 -27.19 33.57 2.23
N TYR A 3 -26.28 33.69 3.19
CA TYR A 3 -24.85 33.59 2.95
C TYR A 3 -24.54 32.14 2.55
N VAL A 4 -24.21 31.91 1.28
CA VAL A 4 -23.68 30.64 0.77
C VAL A 4 -22.16 30.79 0.74
N GLY A 5 -21.55 30.87 1.92
CA GLY A 5 -20.10 30.87 2.09
C GLY A 5 -19.66 29.58 2.75
N LYS A 6 -18.43 29.12 2.46
CA LYS A 6 -17.80 28.02 3.20
C LYS A 6 -17.92 28.32 4.70
N ASP A 7 -18.49 27.38 5.47
CA ASP A 7 -18.63 27.52 6.92
C ASP A 7 -17.28 27.84 7.56
N VAL A 8 -17.25 28.70 8.57
CA VAL A 8 -16.03 29.04 9.33
C VAL A 8 -15.36 27.77 9.88
N GLU A 9 -16.15 26.76 10.24
CA GLU A 9 -15.67 25.43 10.63
C GLU A 9 -14.91 24.70 9.52
N GLN A 10 -15.23 24.94 8.26
CA GLN A 10 -14.55 24.31 7.13
C GLN A 10 -13.09 24.72 7.07
N ILE A 11 -12.76 25.96 7.47
CA ILE A 11 -11.36 26.43 7.52
C ILE A 11 -10.54 25.57 8.49
N ILE A 12 -11.12 25.22 9.65
CA ILE A 12 -10.45 24.37 10.64
C ILE A 12 -10.39 22.91 10.16
N ARG A 13 -11.45 22.39 9.53
CA ARG A 13 -11.44 21.05 8.93
C ARG A 13 -10.34 20.91 7.87
N ASP A 14 -10.24 21.88 6.97
CA ASP A 14 -9.21 21.92 5.92
C ASP A 14 -7.79 22.00 6.54
N LEU A 15 -7.62 22.75 7.64
CA LEU A 15 -6.34 22.84 8.35
C LEU A 15 -5.93 21.50 8.98
N VAL A 16 -6.85 20.81 9.64
CA VAL A 16 -6.60 19.48 10.24
C VAL A 16 -6.28 18.46 9.14
N ASP A 17 -7.00 18.47 8.03
CA ASP A 17 -6.73 17.57 6.90
C ASP A 17 -5.33 17.81 6.31
N ALA A 18 -4.92 19.07 6.19
CA ALA A 18 -3.57 19.43 5.77
C ALA A 18 -2.50 18.96 6.77
N ALA A 19 -2.75 19.10 8.08
CA ALA A 19 -1.85 18.61 9.12
C ALA A 19 -1.71 17.08 9.07
N VAL A 20 -2.81 16.33 8.96
CA VAL A 20 -2.80 14.87 8.85
C VAL A 20 -2.01 14.43 7.62
N LYS A 21 -2.21 15.09 6.48
CA LYS A 21 -1.45 14.81 5.26
C LYS A 21 0.05 15.02 5.47
N MET A 22 0.44 16.16 6.06
CA MET A 22 1.84 16.48 6.33
C MET A 22 2.50 15.45 7.26
N TYR A 23 1.84 15.10 8.36
CA TYR A 23 2.36 14.10 9.30
C TYR A 23 2.44 12.71 8.69
N ARG A 24 1.47 12.33 7.85
CA ARG A 24 1.53 11.06 7.10
C ARG A 24 2.72 11.03 6.15
N GLU A 25 3.00 12.11 5.42
CA GLU A 25 4.17 12.21 4.54
C GLU A 25 5.49 12.12 5.32
N GLN A 26 5.59 12.78 6.47
CA GLN A 26 6.77 12.69 7.34
C GLN A 26 6.96 11.27 7.89
N ALA A 27 5.88 10.63 8.35
CA ALA A 27 5.92 9.26 8.85
C ALA A 27 6.33 8.28 7.73
N LYS A 28 5.77 8.42 6.52
CA LYS A 28 6.20 7.66 5.33
C LYS A 28 7.69 7.83 5.05
N ALA A 29 8.21 9.06 5.12
CA ALA A 29 9.63 9.32 4.89
C ALA A 29 10.51 8.64 5.94
N ARG A 30 10.09 8.59 7.21
CA ARG A 30 10.82 7.91 8.30
C ARG A 30 10.87 6.39 8.11
N VAL A 31 9.79 5.78 7.64
CA VAL A 31 9.72 4.31 7.45
C VAL A 31 10.20 3.85 6.07
N ARG A 32 10.60 4.78 5.20
CA ARG A 32 10.95 4.49 3.80
C ARG A 32 12.04 3.44 3.66
N SER A 33 13.12 3.51 4.45
CA SER A 33 14.21 2.52 4.36
C SER A 33 13.74 1.12 4.76
N GLN A 34 12.92 1.01 5.80
CA GLN A 34 12.34 -0.26 6.24
C GLN A 34 11.35 -0.81 5.21
N ALA A 35 10.56 0.07 4.59
CA ALA A 35 9.64 -0.30 3.52
C ALA A 35 10.40 -0.80 2.27
N GLU A 36 11.51 -0.16 1.91
CA GLU A 36 12.40 -0.59 0.83
C GLU A 36 12.99 -1.97 1.11
N GLU A 37 13.49 -2.23 2.33
CA GLU A 37 14.00 -3.54 2.73
C GLU A 37 12.92 -4.63 2.67
N ARG A 38 11.71 -4.37 3.19
CA ARG A 38 10.59 -5.33 3.12
C ARG A 38 10.11 -5.60 1.71
N ALA A 39 10.07 -4.56 0.86
CA ALA A 39 9.73 -4.69 -0.54
C ALA A 39 10.78 -5.53 -1.29
N GLU A 40 12.07 -5.32 -1.03
CA GLU A 40 13.15 -6.16 -1.56
C GLU A 40 12.96 -7.63 -1.15
N GLU A 41 12.62 -7.90 0.10
CA GLU A 41 12.39 -9.26 0.57
C GLU A 41 11.21 -9.95 -0.14
N ARG A 42 10.09 -9.25 -0.36
CA ARG A 42 8.97 -9.78 -1.15
C ARG A 42 9.35 -10.08 -2.59
N ILE A 43 10.15 -9.22 -3.23
CA ILE A 43 10.65 -9.45 -4.60
C ILE A 43 11.55 -10.69 -4.63
N LEU A 44 12.45 -10.82 -3.65
CA LEU A 44 13.34 -11.99 -3.56
C LEU A 44 12.55 -13.28 -3.33
N ASP A 45 11.49 -13.26 -2.51
CA ASP A 45 10.62 -14.41 -2.30
C ASP A 45 9.83 -14.79 -3.55
N ALA A 46 9.44 -13.80 -4.37
CA ALA A 46 8.80 -14.06 -5.67
C ALA A 46 9.79 -14.62 -6.72
N LEU A 47 11.06 -14.20 -6.67
CA LEU A 47 12.13 -14.70 -7.54
C LEU A 47 12.64 -16.09 -7.16
N LEU A 48 12.60 -16.40 -5.87
CA LEU A 48 12.93 -17.70 -5.29
C LEU A 48 11.66 -18.31 -4.71
N PRO A 49 10.69 -18.71 -5.57
CA PRO A 49 9.53 -19.40 -5.06
C PRO A 49 10.03 -20.61 -4.31
N ARG A 50 9.78 -20.65 -2.99
CA ARG A 50 9.94 -21.87 -2.21
C ARG A 50 9.22 -22.94 -3.02
N ARG A 51 9.89 -24.03 -3.37
CA ARG A 51 9.23 -25.22 -3.92
C ARG A 51 8.23 -25.68 -2.85
N LYS A 52 7.05 -25.05 -2.80
CA LYS A 52 5.88 -25.62 -2.17
C LYS A 52 5.65 -26.85 -3.02
N GLY A 53 5.97 -28.02 -2.46
CA GLY A 53 5.77 -29.28 -3.13
C GLY A 53 4.39 -29.26 -3.74
N HIS A 54 4.33 -29.25 -5.08
CA HIS A 54 3.10 -29.58 -5.75
C HIS A 54 2.82 -31.02 -5.33
N GLN A 55 1.79 -31.18 -4.52
CA GLN A 55 1.09 -32.42 -4.32
C GLN A 55 0.40 -32.78 -5.64
N PHE A 56 1.17 -33.14 -6.65
CA PHE A 56 0.72 -33.80 -7.88
C PHE A 56 1.89 -34.65 -8.36
N GLY A 57 1.69 -35.97 -8.33
CA GLY A 57 2.75 -36.95 -8.18
C GLY A 57 3.78 -36.96 -9.30
N PHE A 58 5.06 -36.96 -8.91
CA PHE A 58 6.05 -37.97 -9.28
C PHE A 58 7.29 -37.78 -8.39
N GLU A 59 7.72 -38.87 -7.76
CA GLU A 59 9.06 -39.19 -7.26
C GLU A 59 9.90 -38.14 -6.49
N SER A 60 9.97 -38.37 -5.18
CA SER A 60 11.16 -38.32 -4.31
C SER A 60 12.35 -37.45 -4.76
N GLY A 61 12.38 -36.20 -4.27
CA GLY A 61 13.61 -35.43 -4.08
C GLY A 61 13.71 -35.00 -2.61
N PRO A 62 14.90 -34.92 -2.01
CA PRO A 62 15.05 -34.70 -0.58
C PRO A 62 14.48 -33.34 -0.15
N GLU A 63 13.96 -33.36 1.06
CA GLU A 63 13.27 -32.31 1.78
C GLU A 63 13.98 -30.94 1.71
N GLY A 64 13.20 -29.90 1.42
CA GLY A 64 13.17 -28.70 2.27
C GLY A 64 14.46 -27.91 2.48
N GLU A 65 15.40 -27.86 1.54
CA GLU A 65 16.49 -26.89 1.63
C GLU A 65 15.91 -25.47 1.54
N LEU A 66 16.08 -24.70 2.62
CA LEU A 66 15.92 -23.25 2.60
C LEU A 66 16.63 -22.73 1.34
N PRO A 67 16.03 -21.79 0.57
CA PRO A 67 16.74 -21.21 -0.55
C PRO A 67 18.08 -20.69 -0.03
N ASP A 68 19.15 -21.27 -0.57
CA ASP A 68 20.52 -21.11 -0.12
C ASP A 68 20.80 -19.62 0.18
N THR A 69 21.10 -19.32 1.45
CA THR A 69 21.23 -17.95 1.96
C THR A 69 22.25 -17.16 1.13
N GLU A 70 23.23 -17.86 0.57
CA GLU A 70 24.23 -17.31 -0.36
C GLU A 70 23.59 -16.84 -1.69
N THR A 71 22.70 -17.64 -2.27
CA THR A 71 21.95 -17.30 -3.49
C THR A 71 21.02 -16.11 -3.25
N ARG A 72 20.31 -16.06 -2.11
CA ARG A 72 19.46 -14.90 -1.74
C ARG A 72 20.29 -13.63 -1.60
N ASN A 73 21.48 -13.71 -1.01
CA ASN A 73 22.38 -12.58 -0.86
C ASN A 73 22.95 -12.10 -2.20
N LYS A 74 23.29 -13.01 -3.12
CA LYS A 74 23.71 -12.67 -4.50
C LYS A 74 22.59 -11.96 -5.25
N LEU A 75 21.37 -12.50 -5.22
CA LEU A 75 20.20 -11.87 -5.87
C LEU A 75 19.87 -10.51 -5.26
N ARG A 76 20.03 -10.31 -3.95
CA ARG A 76 19.84 -9.00 -3.31
C ARG A 76 20.82 -7.96 -3.88
N ARG A 77 22.09 -8.33 -4.08
CA ARG A 77 23.08 -7.45 -4.71
C ARG A 77 22.71 -7.10 -6.16
N GLN A 78 22.31 -8.10 -6.94
CA GLN A 78 21.87 -7.91 -8.33
C GLN A 78 20.60 -7.06 -8.42
N LEU A 79 19.66 -7.24 -7.50
CA LEU A 79 18.44 -6.43 -7.39
C LEU A 79 18.80 -4.97 -7.11
N ARG A 80 19.72 -4.70 -6.17
CA ARG A 80 20.19 -3.33 -5.90
C ARG A 80 20.97 -2.72 -7.04
N ALA A 81 21.67 -3.53 -7.84
CA ALA A 81 22.37 -3.11 -9.04
C ALA A 81 21.43 -2.87 -10.25
N GLY A 82 20.14 -3.19 -10.14
CA GLY A 82 19.16 -3.01 -11.22
C GLY A 82 19.23 -4.08 -12.33
N GLU A 83 20.05 -5.11 -12.17
CA GLU A 83 20.25 -6.16 -13.18
C GLU A 83 18.99 -7.01 -13.41
N LEU A 84 18.09 -7.05 -12.42
CA LEU A 84 16.88 -7.85 -12.44
C LEU A 84 15.63 -7.06 -12.87
N ASP A 85 15.76 -5.77 -13.16
CA ASP A 85 14.63 -4.86 -13.38
C ASP A 85 13.70 -5.26 -14.55
N GLN A 86 14.27 -5.93 -15.56
CA GLN A 86 13.52 -6.42 -16.73
C GLN A 86 12.79 -7.74 -16.50
N ARG A 87 13.12 -8.46 -15.42
CA ARG A 87 12.55 -9.78 -15.11
C ARG A 87 11.12 -9.62 -14.62
N GLU A 88 10.25 -10.52 -15.05
CA GLU A 88 8.86 -10.56 -14.61
C GLU A 88 8.73 -11.39 -13.34
N ILE A 89 7.95 -10.88 -12.39
CA ILE A 89 7.62 -11.56 -11.14
C ILE A 89 6.11 -11.53 -10.94
N GLU A 90 5.59 -12.59 -10.31
CA GLU A 90 4.22 -12.63 -9.84
C GLU A 90 4.19 -12.11 -8.39
N VAL A 91 3.46 -11.02 -8.15
CA VAL A 91 3.30 -10.42 -6.83
C VAL A 91 1.83 -10.16 -6.53
N GLU A 92 1.45 -10.39 -5.28
CA GLU A 92 0.13 -10.02 -4.77
C GLU A 92 0.12 -8.54 -4.41
N LEU A 93 -0.59 -7.72 -5.15
CA LEU A 93 -0.71 -6.29 -4.86
C LEU A 93 -2.11 -6.00 -4.35
N HIS A 94 -2.22 -5.12 -3.36
CA HIS A 94 -3.54 -4.61 -2.97
C HIS A 94 -4.15 -3.80 -4.12
N VAL A 95 -5.28 -4.27 -4.64
CA VAL A 95 -6.05 -3.52 -5.62
C VAL A 95 -7.15 -2.81 -4.86
N GLN A 96 -7.12 -1.48 -4.84
CA GLN A 96 -8.32 -0.73 -4.51
C GLN A 96 -9.27 -0.90 -5.69
N ILE A 97 -10.21 -1.84 -5.56
CA ILE A 97 -11.31 -1.96 -6.51
C ILE A 97 -12.19 -0.74 -6.27
N GLY A 98 -11.88 0.34 -6.99
CA GLY A 98 -12.80 1.46 -7.17
C GLY A 98 -13.97 0.94 -7.98
N VAL A 99 -15.01 0.49 -7.28
CA VAL A 99 -16.25 0.08 -7.91
C VAL A 99 -16.94 1.36 -8.42
N ASP A 100 -16.56 1.80 -9.62
CA ASP A 100 -17.31 2.77 -10.40
C ASP A 100 -18.56 2.07 -10.96
N ILE A 101 -19.54 1.82 -10.07
CA ILE A 101 -20.90 1.54 -10.51
C ILE A 101 -21.42 2.83 -11.12
N MET A 102 -21.43 2.87 -12.45
CA MET A 102 -22.24 3.77 -13.24
C MET A 102 -23.71 3.46 -12.94
N ALA A 103 -24.25 4.05 -11.86
CA ALA A 103 -25.64 3.87 -11.46
C ALA A 103 -26.52 4.70 -12.41
N PRO A 104 -27.57 4.12 -13.02
CA PRO A 104 -28.56 4.88 -13.77
C PRO A 104 -29.21 5.97 -12.89
N PRO A 105 -29.56 7.14 -13.46
CA PRO A 105 -30.17 8.23 -12.68
C PRO A 105 -31.48 7.74 -12.02
N GLY A 106 -31.57 7.90 -10.70
CA GLY A 106 -32.71 7.44 -9.88
C GLY A 106 -32.41 6.34 -8.85
N MET A 107 -31.18 5.81 -8.79
CA MET A 107 -30.74 4.83 -7.77
C MET A 107 -29.48 5.24 -6.98
N GLU A 108 -29.22 6.53 -6.86
CA GLU A 108 -27.98 7.06 -6.27
C GLU A 108 -27.81 6.71 -4.77
N GLU A 109 -28.88 6.71 -3.98
CA GLU A 109 -28.84 6.34 -2.56
C GLU A 109 -28.52 4.85 -2.34
N MET A 110 -29.12 3.98 -3.17
CA MET A 110 -28.92 2.54 -3.06
C MET A 110 -27.52 2.12 -3.55
N GLY A 111 -26.98 2.83 -4.55
CA GLY A 111 -25.60 2.65 -5.02
C GLY A 111 -24.55 3.04 -3.97
N GLN A 112 -24.81 4.04 -3.12
CA GLN A 112 -23.89 4.43 -2.03
C GLN A 112 -23.88 3.41 -0.88
N GLN A 113 -25.03 2.88 -0.48
CA GLN A 113 -25.13 1.82 0.53
C GLN A 113 -24.49 0.50 0.05
N LEU A 114 -24.73 0.13 -1.22
CA LEU A 114 -24.09 -1.05 -1.82
C LEU A 114 -22.57 -0.87 -1.95
N ARG A 115 -22.06 0.33 -2.25
CA ARG A 115 -20.62 0.63 -2.23
C ARG A 115 -20.02 0.47 -0.84
N GLN A 116 -20.69 0.94 0.22
CA GLN A 116 -20.21 0.74 1.59
C GLN A 116 -20.15 -0.75 1.95
N LEU A 117 -21.22 -1.52 1.65
CA LEU A 117 -21.24 -2.96 1.89
C LEU A 117 -20.18 -3.71 1.07
N PHE A 118 -19.98 -3.37 -0.22
CA PHE A 118 -18.95 -3.96 -1.07
C PHE A 118 -17.54 -3.58 -0.62
N SER A 119 -17.29 -2.34 -0.18
CA SER A 119 -15.99 -1.92 0.33
C SER A 119 -15.59 -2.67 1.60
N GLN A 120 -16.57 -3.03 2.43
CA GLN A 120 -16.36 -3.74 3.69
C GLN A 120 -16.12 -5.24 3.50
N VAL A 121 -16.65 -5.83 2.42
CA VAL A 121 -16.38 -7.22 1.99
C VAL A 121 -15.14 -7.33 1.08
N SER A 122 -14.85 -6.30 0.27
CA SER A 122 -13.72 -6.24 -0.66
C SER A 122 -12.43 -5.69 -0.05
N GLY A 123 -12.44 -5.30 1.23
CA GLY A 123 -11.34 -4.64 1.92
C GLY A 123 -10.03 -5.45 2.01
N GLN A 124 -9.99 -6.69 1.51
CA GLN A 124 -8.82 -7.56 1.50
C GLN A 124 -8.50 -8.17 0.13
N ASN A 125 -9.01 -7.60 -0.97
CA ASN A 125 -8.74 -8.15 -2.30
C ASN A 125 -7.30 -7.78 -2.75
N SER A 126 -6.32 -8.58 -2.34
CA SER A 126 -5.03 -8.65 -3.03
C SER A 126 -5.21 -9.43 -4.34
N GLN A 127 -4.70 -8.90 -5.44
CA GLN A 127 -4.74 -9.59 -6.73
C GLN A 127 -3.32 -9.98 -7.12
N LYS A 128 -3.12 -11.25 -7.47
CA LYS A 128 -1.89 -11.71 -8.10
C LYS A 128 -1.75 -11.06 -9.46
N ARG A 129 -0.67 -10.32 -9.67
CA ARG A 129 -0.34 -9.69 -10.95
C ARG A 129 1.08 -10.08 -11.32
N THR A 130 1.27 -10.42 -12.59
CA THR A 130 2.60 -10.61 -13.17
C THR A 130 3.04 -9.28 -13.78
N LEU A 131 4.15 -8.73 -13.30
CA LEU A 131 4.72 -7.50 -13.83
C LEU A 131 6.24 -7.47 -13.65
N LYS A 132 6.91 -6.57 -14.36
CA LYS A 132 8.36 -6.38 -14.27
C LYS A 132 8.76 -5.85 -12.90
N ILE A 133 9.93 -6.29 -12.41
CA ILE A 133 10.50 -5.82 -11.14
C ILE A 133 10.59 -4.29 -11.09
N ALA A 134 10.99 -3.64 -12.18
CA ALA A 134 11.04 -2.18 -12.27
C ALA A 134 9.71 -1.50 -11.94
N ALA A 135 8.58 -2.10 -12.38
CA ALA A 135 7.25 -1.58 -12.11
C ALA A 135 6.71 -2.02 -10.74
N ALA A 136 7.10 -3.21 -10.27
CA ALA A 136 6.64 -3.79 -9.01
C ALA A 136 7.26 -3.10 -7.80
N ARG A 137 8.56 -2.78 -7.88
CA ARG A 137 9.33 -2.20 -6.77
C ARG A 137 8.67 -0.95 -6.16
N PRO A 138 8.33 0.12 -6.91
CA PRO A 138 7.73 1.31 -6.30
C PRO A 138 6.35 1.03 -5.68
N GLN A 139 5.56 0.13 -6.26
CA GLN A 139 4.23 -0.23 -5.75
C GLN A 139 4.34 -1.02 -4.43
N LEU A 140 5.28 -1.96 -4.36
CA LEU A 140 5.56 -2.72 -3.13
C LEU A 140 6.10 -1.82 -2.02
N ILE A 141 6.96 -0.85 -2.33
CA ILE A 141 7.46 0.11 -1.35
C ILE A 141 6.31 0.93 -0.76
N GLU A 142 5.40 1.45 -1.58
CA GLU A 142 4.25 2.21 -1.09
C GLU A 142 3.31 1.35 -0.23
N GLU A 143 3.09 0.08 -0.60
CA GLU A 143 2.26 -0.85 0.17
C GLU A 143 2.90 -1.17 1.54
N GLU A 144 4.19 -1.49 1.58
CA GLU A 144 4.89 -1.79 2.82
C GLU A 144 5.07 -0.55 3.69
N ALA A 145 5.29 0.63 3.09
CA ALA A 145 5.31 1.90 3.81
C ALA A 145 3.95 2.14 4.47
N GLY A 146 2.84 1.97 3.74
CA GLY A 146 1.48 2.10 4.28
C GLY A 146 1.20 1.14 5.44
N ARG A 147 1.68 -0.11 5.38
CA ARG A 147 1.55 -1.10 6.47
C ARG A 147 2.35 -0.75 7.71
N LEU A 148 3.45 0.00 7.56
CA LEU A 148 4.30 0.43 8.67
C LEU A 148 3.75 1.66 9.40
N LEU A 149 2.80 2.38 8.81
CA LEU A 149 2.21 3.56 9.43
C LEU A 149 1.18 3.18 10.48
N ASN A 150 1.24 3.86 11.63
CA ASN A 150 0.18 3.88 12.62
C ASN A 150 -0.72 5.09 12.36
N GLU A 151 -1.86 4.88 11.70
CA GLU A 151 -2.80 5.95 11.36
C GLU A 151 -3.40 6.64 12.58
N ASP A 152 -3.59 5.94 13.70
CA ASP A 152 -4.13 6.54 14.92
C ASP A 152 -3.11 7.49 15.58
N GLU A 153 -1.84 7.08 15.61
CA GLU A 153 -0.75 7.92 16.11
C GLU A 153 -0.54 9.17 15.23
N ILE A 154 -0.58 9.00 13.91
CA ILE A 154 -0.49 10.12 12.95
C ILE A 154 -1.62 11.12 13.18
N ARG A 155 -2.86 10.65 13.35
CA ARG A 155 -4.00 11.53 13.62
C ARG A 155 -3.85 12.29 14.93
N MET A 156 -3.46 11.61 15.99
CA MET A 156 -3.26 12.24 17.29
C MET A 156 -2.19 13.34 17.23
N GLN A 157 -1.03 13.04 16.64
CA GLN A 157 0.06 14.02 16.47
C GLN A 157 -0.36 15.19 15.58
N ALA A 158 -1.12 14.93 14.51
CA ALA A 158 -1.58 15.96 13.60
C ALA A 158 -2.58 16.92 14.26
N VAL A 159 -3.49 16.41 15.10
CA VAL A 159 -4.43 17.23 15.87
C VAL A 159 -3.68 18.11 16.86
N GLU A 160 -2.75 17.53 17.64
CA GLU A 160 -1.92 18.28 18.58
C GLU A 160 -1.12 19.39 17.87
N ALA A 161 -0.52 19.08 16.72
CA ALA A 161 0.22 20.05 15.93
C ALA A 161 -0.66 21.16 15.37
N CYS A 162 -1.88 20.83 14.94
CA CYS A 162 -2.86 21.81 14.48
C CYS A 162 -3.28 22.76 15.61
N GLU A 163 -3.46 22.25 16.82
CA GLU A 163 -3.81 23.05 18.00
C GLU A 163 -2.67 23.98 18.46
N GLN A 164 -1.43 23.48 18.47
CA GLN A 164 -0.28 24.22 19.02
C GLN A 164 0.42 25.12 17.98
N HIS A 165 0.39 24.73 16.71
CA HIS A 165 1.22 25.34 15.65
C HIS A 165 0.44 25.67 14.37
N GLY A 166 -0.89 25.47 14.36
CA GLY A 166 -1.73 25.78 13.21
C GLY A 166 -1.71 27.27 12.85
N ILE A 167 -1.57 27.58 11.56
CA ILE A 167 -1.61 28.95 11.04
C ILE A 167 -2.71 29.03 9.99
N VAL A 168 -3.65 29.95 10.20
CA VAL A 168 -4.69 30.30 9.24
C VAL A 168 -4.44 31.72 8.75
N PHE A 169 -4.39 31.88 7.43
CA PHE A 169 -4.34 33.20 6.78
C PHE A 169 -5.69 33.46 6.11
N ILE A 170 -6.33 34.58 6.46
CA ILE A 170 -7.64 35.01 5.94
C ILE A 170 -7.43 36.18 4.98
#